data_AF-B1KGR5-F1
#
_entry.id   AF-B1KGR5-F1
#
_cell.length_a   1.000
_cell.length_b   1.000
_cell.length_c   1.000
_cell.angle_alpha   90.00
_cell.angle_beta   90.00
_cell.angle_gamma   90.00
#
_symmetry.space_group_name_H-M   'P 1'
#
loop_
_entity.id
_entity.type
_entity.pdbx_description
1 polymer ?
#
loop_
_entity_poly.entity_id
_entity_poly.type
_entity_poly.pdbx_seq_one_letter_code
_entity_poly.pdbx_strand_id
1 'polypeptide(L)'
;MDIQMFRTYIKSRQTTLEAINEDPHSIKWVNSAPTIEKIKDIEKLFYEQVLSEKDYSSLIMLLRDKYFTEGAFNISLEQENSVQDLLKKRSEHLLKDSLIIDDDKSVEFDFILLGEKPAKLEILRCRKLERLSINRLLEGLVVMNSPKLTELYVPTENNLKYVDLYKCNKLLDFSFLRRLDSVLYLSVGGNSNLKNLDSLNDSSNVVILNLSESKLIKDSSTVNKLKKLKKLKYLTTAATQKELALLRTELPNCFVNGKKLEV
;
A
#
# COMPACT_ATOMS: atom_id res chain seq x y z
N MET A 1 -18.54 8.65 3.71
CA MET A 1 -18.54 9.32 2.37
C MET A 1 -19.64 8.77 1.46
N ASP A 2 -20.20 9.55 0.53
CA ASP A 2 -21.10 9.04 -0.53
C ASP A 2 -20.27 8.32 -1.61
N ILE A 3 -20.44 7.00 -1.68
CA ILE A 3 -19.68 6.13 -2.58
C ILE A 3 -20.04 6.33 -4.06
N GLN A 4 -21.28 6.72 -4.35
CA GLN A 4 -21.74 6.96 -5.72
C GLN A 4 -21.10 8.22 -6.27
N MET A 5 -21.09 9.29 -5.48
CA MET A 5 -20.41 10.52 -5.87
C MET A 5 -18.90 10.28 -6.02
N PHE A 6 -18.28 9.55 -5.08
CA PHE A 6 -16.85 9.25 -5.16
C PHE A 6 -16.50 8.40 -6.39
N ARG A 7 -17.36 7.46 -6.77
CA ARG A 7 -17.21 6.68 -8.02
C ARG A 7 -17.27 7.56 -9.26
N THR A 8 -18.28 8.44 -9.35
CA THR A 8 -18.39 9.40 -10.46
C THR A 8 -17.15 10.29 -10.52
N TYR A 9 -16.63 10.68 -9.35
CA TYR A 9 -15.42 11.46 -9.24
C TYR A 9 -14.19 10.73 -9.78
N ILE A 10 -13.96 9.47 -9.38
CA ILE A 10 -12.90 8.59 -9.90
C ILE A 10 -12.93 8.54 -11.44
N LYS A 11 -14.13 8.34 -12.00
CA LYS A 11 -14.37 8.24 -13.44
C LYS A 11 -14.20 9.56 -14.18
N SER A 12 -14.17 10.69 -13.48
CA SER A 12 -14.06 12.02 -14.10
C SER A 12 -12.62 12.40 -14.45
N ARG A 13 -11.62 11.63 -14.00
CA ARG A 13 -10.21 11.94 -14.26
C ARG A 13 -9.92 11.95 -15.76
N GLN A 14 -9.57 13.12 -16.28
CA GLN A 14 -9.06 13.26 -17.63
C GLN A 14 -7.59 12.83 -17.64
N THR A 15 -7.29 11.65 -18.20
CA THR A 15 -5.91 11.20 -18.41
C THR A 15 -5.36 11.84 -19.68
N THR A 16 -4.43 12.80 -19.55
CA THR A 16 -3.54 13.21 -20.65
C THR A 16 -2.31 12.30 -20.69
N LEU A 17 -1.61 12.25 -21.83
CA LEU A 17 -0.50 11.33 -22.11
C LEU A 17 0.80 11.63 -21.34
N GLU A 18 0.82 12.69 -20.53
CA GLU A 18 2.03 13.18 -19.86
C GLU A 18 2.06 12.77 -18.38
N ALA A 19 3.28 12.70 -17.84
CA ALA A 19 3.58 12.08 -16.56
C ALA A 19 2.66 12.58 -15.42
N ILE A 20 2.07 11.60 -14.72
CA ILE A 20 1.03 11.73 -13.70
C ILE A 20 1.34 12.74 -12.57
N ASN A 21 2.62 13.05 -12.32
CA ASN A 21 3.04 13.86 -11.18
C ASN A 21 3.29 15.35 -11.52
N GLU A 22 3.21 15.75 -12.79
CA GLU A 22 3.46 17.14 -13.21
C GLU A 22 2.32 17.74 -14.04
N ASP A 23 1.34 16.93 -14.46
CA ASP A 23 0.16 17.41 -15.19
C ASP A 23 -0.73 18.30 -14.29
N PRO A 24 -0.90 19.60 -14.61
CA PRO A 24 -1.74 20.51 -13.82
C PRO A 24 -3.19 20.07 -13.73
N HIS A 25 -3.71 19.34 -14.73
CA HIS A 25 -5.07 18.81 -14.70
C HIS A 25 -5.21 17.69 -13.66
N SER A 26 -4.26 16.75 -13.61
CA SER A 26 -4.19 15.71 -12.60
C SER A 26 -4.02 16.28 -11.19
N ILE A 27 -3.18 17.30 -11.00
CA ILE A 27 -3.03 17.99 -9.71
C ILE A 27 -4.34 18.65 -9.28
N LYS A 28 -4.97 19.42 -10.17
CA LYS A 28 -6.25 20.08 -9.89
C LYS A 28 -7.35 19.07 -9.58
N TRP A 29 -7.37 17.95 -10.31
CA TRP A 29 -8.27 16.84 -10.04
C TRP A 29 -8.01 16.32 -8.63
N VAL A 30 -6.83 15.79 -8.30
CA VAL A 30 -6.53 15.28 -6.94
C VAL A 30 -6.95 16.27 -5.86
N ASN A 31 -6.56 17.55 -5.98
CA ASN A 31 -6.90 18.57 -4.97
C ASN A 31 -8.42 18.75 -4.77
N SER A 32 -9.21 18.57 -5.82
CA SER A 32 -10.68 18.69 -5.80
C SER A 32 -11.40 17.41 -5.33
N ALA A 33 -10.66 16.33 -5.10
CA ALA A 33 -11.24 15.06 -4.66
C ALA A 33 -11.69 15.14 -3.19
N PRO A 34 -12.78 14.44 -2.81
CA PRO A 34 -13.19 14.37 -1.41
C PRO A 34 -12.12 13.66 -0.57
N THR A 35 -12.00 14.11 0.68
CA THR A 35 -11.12 13.50 1.68
C THR A 35 -11.53 12.04 1.95
N ILE A 36 -10.53 11.18 2.11
CA ILE A 36 -10.74 9.78 2.47
C ILE A 36 -10.24 9.59 3.90
N GLU A 37 -11.15 9.67 4.87
CA GLU A 37 -10.77 9.47 6.28
C GLU A 37 -10.46 8.00 6.56
N LYS A 38 -11.33 7.09 6.10
CA LYS A 38 -11.24 5.63 6.35
C LYS A 38 -11.42 4.85 5.06
N ILE A 39 -10.63 3.78 4.87
CA ILE A 39 -10.79 2.90 3.70
C ILE A 39 -12.15 2.18 3.71
N LYS A 40 -12.70 1.91 4.90
CA LYS A 40 -14.03 1.28 5.05
C LYS A 40 -15.14 2.04 4.30
N ASP A 41 -15.03 3.37 4.21
CA ASP A 41 -16.02 4.21 3.52
C ASP A 41 -16.04 3.99 2.00
N ILE A 42 -14.95 3.46 1.45
CA ILE A 42 -14.77 3.18 0.01
C ILE A 42 -14.57 1.70 -0.29
N GLU A 43 -14.59 0.83 0.72
CA GLU A 43 -14.24 -0.59 0.59
C GLU A 43 -15.08 -1.30 -0.48
N LYS A 44 -16.36 -0.94 -0.63
CA LYS A 44 -17.21 -1.53 -1.68
C LYS A 44 -16.72 -1.23 -3.10
N LEU A 45 -16.06 -0.08 -3.34
CA LEU A 45 -15.55 0.27 -4.68
C LEU A 45 -14.51 -0.72 -5.18
N PHE A 46 -13.68 -1.27 -4.28
CA PHE A 46 -12.65 -2.23 -4.64
C PHE A 46 -13.23 -3.51 -5.27
N TYR A 47 -14.49 -3.83 -5.01
CA TYR A 47 -15.15 -5.03 -5.52
C TYR A 47 -16.04 -4.77 -6.74
N GLU A 48 -16.17 -3.51 -7.17
CA GLU A 48 -17.04 -3.17 -8.28
C GLU A 48 -16.44 -3.63 -9.62
N GLN A 49 -17.25 -4.35 -10.41
CA GLN A 49 -16.87 -4.83 -11.74
C GLN A 49 -16.85 -3.72 -12.79
N VAL A 50 -17.46 -2.56 -12.49
CA VAL A 50 -17.60 -1.43 -13.42
C VAL A 50 -16.37 -0.50 -13.44
N LEU A 51 -15.35 -0.79 -12.64
CA LEU A 51 -14.10 -0.01 -12.64
C LEU A 51 -13.19 -0.47 -13.78
N SER A 52 -12.84 0.49 -14.63
CA SER A 52 -11.82 0.35 -15.66
C SER A 52 -10.42 0.40 -15.07
N GLU A 53 -9.42 0.11 -15.90
CA GLU A 53 -8.01 0.29 -15.56
C GLU A 53 -7.70 1.70 -15.06
N LYS A 54 -8.20 2.73 -15.76
CA LYS A 54 -8.00 4.13 -15.40
C LYS A 54 -8.64 4.47 -14.07
N ASP A 55 -9.76 3.83 -13.74
CA ASP A 55 -10.45 4.02 -12.47
C ASP A 55 -9.60 3.46 -11.31
N TYR A 56 -9.00 2.28 -11.48
CA TYR A 56 -8.06 1.74 -10.49
C TYR A 56 -6.81 2.61 -10.35
N SER A 57 -6.22 3.07 -11.45
CA SER A 57 -5.09 4.01 -11.42
C SER A 57 -5.44 5.29 -10.65
N SER A 58 -6.63 5.84 -10.89
CA SER A 58 -7.16 7.00 -10.19
C SER A 58 -7.41 6.74 -8.71
N LEU A 59 -7.98 5.59 -8.36
CA LEU A 59 -8.20 5.16 -6.97
C LEU A 59 -6.86 5.03 -6.22
N ILE A 60 -5.85 4.40 -6.82
CA ILE A 60 -4.51 4.26 -6.23
C ILE A 60 -3.91 5.63 -5.92
N MET A 61 -4.05 6.59 -6.83
CA MET A 61 -3.57 7.96 -6.65
C MET A 61 -4.29 8.64 -5.49
N LEU A 62 -5.63 8.54 -5.43
CA LEU A 62 -6.40 9.12 -4.32
C LEU A 62 -6.12 8.45 -2.97
N LEU A 63 -5.82 7.15 -2.92
CA LEU A 63 -5.40 6.49 -1.68
C LEU A 63 -4.08 7.08 -1.16
N ARG A 64 -3.12 7.37 -2.05
CA ARG A 64 -1.89 8.06 -1.65
C ARG A 64 -2.20 9.47 -1.15
N ASP A 65 -2.79 10.30 -2.01
CA ASP A 65 -2.86 11.74 -1.76
C ASP A 65 -3.96 12.13 -0.76
N LYS A 66 -5.12 11.46 -0.78
CA LYS A 66 -6.30 11.82 0.03
C LYS A 66 -6.54 10.94 1.25
N TYR A 67 -6.02 9.71 1.27
CA TYR A 67 -6.12 8.87 2.45
C TYR A 67 -4.89 9.01 3.35
N PHE A 68 -3.67 8.97 2.81
CA PHE A 68 -2.44 9.09 3.61
C PHE A 68 -1.99 10.53 3.82
N THR A 69 -1.75 11.27 2.73
CA THR A 69 -1.01 12.55 2.80
C THR A 69 -1.85 13.74 3.25
N GLU A 70 -3.13 13.83 2.87
CA GLU A 70 -3.99 14.95 3.25
C GLU A 70 -4.15 15.07 4.77
N GLY A 71 -3.69 16.19 5.34
CA GLY A 71 -3.75 16.45 6.77
C GLY A 71 -2.76 15.65 7.62
N ALA A 72 -1.79 14.96 7.00
CA ALA A 72 -0.79 14.17 7.71
C ALA A 72 0.18 15.06 8.51
N PHE A 73 0.59 14.56 9.68
CA PHE A 73 1.58 15.22 10.52
C PHE A 73 2.96 14.59 10.28
N ASN A 74 3.89 15.37 9.72
CA ASN A 74 5.26 14.90 9.53
C ASN A 74 6.10 15.17 10.78
N ILE A 75 6.18 14.17 11.65
CA ILE A 75 6.86 14.32 12.95
C ILE A 75 8.35 14.58 12.81
N SER A 76 8.98 14.12 11.73
CA SER A 76 10.41 14.32 11.49
C SER A 76 10.76 15.75 11.06
N LEU A 77 9.78 16.50 10.52
CA LEU A 77 9.94 17.93 10.22
C LEU A 77 9.54 18.82 11.39
N GLU A 78 8.60 18.35 12.21
CA GLU A 78 7.94 19.14 13.26
C GLU A 78 8.59 18.96 14.63
N GLN A 79 9.45 17.95 14.82
CA GLN A 79 10.07 17.63 16.11
C GLN A 79 11.59 17.41 15.96
N GLU A 80 12.37 17.98 16.88
CA GLU A 80 13.82 17.80 16.90
C GLU A 80 14.24 16.43 17.47
N ASN A 81 13.43 15.87 18.37
CA ASN A 81 13.71 14.56 18.96
C ASN A 81 13.53 13.44 17.95
N SER A 82 14.37 12.40 18.06
CA SER A 82 14.16 11.17 17.30
C SER A 82 12.79 10.56 17.63
N VAL A 83 12.16 9.94 16.64
CA VAL A 83 10.86 9.29 16.85
C VAL A 83 10.95 8.20 17.91
N GLN A 84 12.08 7.48 18.00
CA GLN A 84 12.29 6.50 19.07
C GLN A 84 12.26 7.14 20.47
N ASP A 85 12.77 8.36 20.65
CA ASP A 85 12.68 9.05 21.94
C ASP A 85 11.28 9.57 22.22
N LEU A 86 10.56 10.03 21.19
CA LEU A 86 9.15 10.44 21.31
C LEU A 86 8.27 9.24 21.70
N LEU A 87 8.52 8.06 21.14
CA LEU A 87 7.84 6.81 21.47
C LEU A 87 8.08 6.42 22.93
N LYS A 88 9.33 6.47 23.41
CA LYS A 88 9.68 6.21 24.83
C LYS A 88 8.95 7.14 25.78
N LYS A 89 8.83 8.42 25.41
CA LYS A 89 8.13 9.44 26.21
C LYS A 89 6.61 9.44 26.03
N ARG A 90 6.09 8.62 25.10
CA ARG A 90 4.66 8.62 24.72
C ARG A 90 4.16 10.02 24.37
N SER A 91 4.94 10.74 23.57
CA SER A 91 4.61 12.10 23.14
C SER A 91 3.21 12.18 22.52
N GLU A 92 2.45 13.20 22.88
CA GLU A 92 1.12 13.47 22.29
C GLU A 92 1.18 13.75 20.78
N HIS A 93 2.35 14.17 20.27
CA HIS A 93 2.57 14.37 18.83
C HIS A 93 2.44 13.08 18.02
N LEU A 94 2.56 11.91 18.65
CA LEU A 94 2.36 10.60 18.03
C LEU A 94 0.87 10.23 17.91
N LEU A 95 -0.02 10.95 18.59
CA LEU A 95 -1.47 10.70 18.60
C LEU A 95 -2.21 11.43 17.46
N LYS A 96 -1.51 11.69 16.36
CA LYS A 96 -2.11 12.17 15.11
C LYS A 96 -2.69 10.98 14.35
N ASP A 97 -3.77 11.21 13.61
CA ASP A 97 -4.45 10.13 12.90
C ASP A 97 -3.59 9.57 11.75
N SER A 98 -3.00 10.49 10.97
CA SER A 98 -2.00 10.21 9.94
C SER A 98 -0.65 10.77 10.35
N LEU A 99 0.35 9.89 10.44
CA LEU A 99 1.71 10.20 10.86
C LEU A 99 2.70 9.87 9.75
N ILE A 100 3.52 10.85 9.37
CA ILE A 100 4.65 10.66 8.47
C ILE A 100 5.94 10.75 9.29
N ILE A 101 6.80 9.76 9.11
CA ILE A 101 8.16 9.70 9.66
C ILE A 101 9.09 9.62 8.47
N ASP A 102 9.95 10.61 8.32
CA ASP A 102 10.75 10.76 7.12
C ASP A 102 12.22 11.03 7.44
N ASP A 103 13.10 10.20 6.88
CA ASP A 103 14.55 10.25 7.04
C ASP A 103 15.05 10.20 8.52
N ASP A 104 14.20 9.77 9.45
CA ASP A 104 14.54 9.57 10.87
C ASP A 104 15.67 8.52 11.02
N LYS A 105 16.53 8.74 12.01
CA LYS A 105 17.78 7.98 12.23
C LYS A 105 17.67 6.91 13.31
N SER A 106 16.50 6.73 13.91
CA SER A 106 16.22 5.68 14.87
C SER A 106 16.39 4.29 14.25
N VAL A 107 16.73 3.32 15.10
CA VAL A 107 16.87 1.91 14.69
C VAL A 107 15.61 1.10 14.95
N GLU A 108 14.71 1.61 15.78
CA GLU A 108 13.50 0.91 16.20
C GLU A 108 12.35 1.88 16.38
N PHE A 109 11.18 1.46 15.87
CA PHE A 109 9.90 2.08 16.21
C PHE A 109 8.95 1.03 16.80
N ASP A 110 8.51 1.27 18.03
CA ASP A 110 7.51 0.43 18.70
C ASP A 110 6.22 1.22 18.98
N PHE A 111 5.22 1.01 18.13
CA PHE A 111 3.89 1.61 18.25
C PHE A 111 2.90 0.76 19.05
N ILE A 112 3.27 -0.41 19.57
CA ILE A 112 2.32 -1.35 20.20
C ILE A 112 1.52 -0.69 21.33
N LEU A 113 2.19 0.14 22.14
CA LEU A 113 1.60 0.77 23.33
C LEU A 113 0.99 2.15 23.07
N LEU A 114 1.01 2.65 21.83
CA LEU A 114 0.38 3.91 21.47
C LEU A 114 -1.12 3.70 21.22
N GLY A 115 -1.90 3.68 22.31
CA GLY A 115 -3.36 3.86 22.37
C GLY A 115 -4.16 3.51 21.10
N GLU A 116 -4.94 4.47 20.61
CA GLU A 116 -5.80 4.32 19.41
C GLU A 116 -5.18 4.85 18.11
N LYS A 117 -4.02 5.51 18.19
CA LYS A 117 -3.41 6.27 17.08
C LYS A 117 -1.91 6.00 16.98
N PRO A 118 -1.32 6.12 15.78
CA PRO A 118 -1.94 6.54 14.51
C PRO A 118 -2.79 5.45 13.85
N ALA A 119 -3.78 5.88 13.05
CA ALA A 119 -4.53 4.98 12.16
C ALA A 119 -3.80 4.77 10.83
N LYS A 120 -2.96 5.73 10.42
CA LYS A 120 -2.16 5.71 9.19
C LYS A 120 -0.72 6.06 9.51
N LEU A 121 0.21 5.23 9.04
CA LEU A 121 1.63 5.39 9.31
C LEU A 121 2.41 5.30 8.00
N GLU A 122 3.11 6.39 7.66
CA GLU A 122 4.08 6.43 6.58
C GLU A 122 5.49 6.54 7.15
N ILE A 123 6.33 5.54 6.87
CA ILE A 123 7.74 5.49 7.23
C ILE A 123 8.55 5.58 5.94
N LEU A 124 9.13 6.74 5.70
CA LEU A 124 9.79 7.09 4.46
C LEU A 124 11.28 7.26 4.73
N ARG A 125 12.11 6.63 3.91
CA ARG A 125 13.58 6.86 3.88
C ARG A 125 14.27 6.69 5.24
N CYS A 126 13.69 5.93 6.17
CA CYS A 126 14.28 5.64 7.48
C CYS A 126 15.38 4.57 7.33
N ARG A 127 16.52 4.97 6.76
CA ARG A 127 17.58 4.04 6.30
C ARG A 127 18.31 3.29 7.42
N LYS A 128 18.11 3.70 8.67
CA LYS A 128 18.66 3.06 9.87
C LYS A 128 17.67 2.14 10.59
N LEU A 129 16.40 2.18 10.22
CA LEU A 129 15.36 1.37 10.86
C LEU A 129 15.65 -0.12 10.65
N GLU A 130 15.68 -0.87 11.74
CA GLU A 130 15.92 -2.32 11.78
C GLU A 130 14.69 -3.07 12.30
N ARG A 131 13.94 -2.48 13.24
CA ARG A 131 12.75 -3.10 13.84
C ARG A 131 11.55 -2.15 13.82
N LEU A 132 10.41 -2.67 13.37
CA LEU A 132 9.13 -1.96 13.40
C LEU A 132 8.06 -2.82 14.03
N SER A 133 7.42 -2.32 15.07
CA SER A 133 6.23 -2.93 15.68
C SER A 133 5.06 -1.99 15.54
N ILE A 134 3.94 -2.47 15.00
CA ILE A 134 2.73 -1.65 14.79
C ILE A 134 1.61 -2.01 15.77
N ASN A 135 0.72 -1.05 16.02
CA ASN A 135 -0.50 -1.27 16.79
C ASN A 135 -1.54 -2.05 15.96
N ARG A 136 -2.36 -2.87 16.63
CA ARG A 136 -3.51 -3.60 16.04
C ARG A 136 -4.54 -2.70 15.36
N LEU A 137 -4.65 -1.44 15.79
CA LEU A 137 -5.63 -0.48 15.29
C LEU A 137 -5.20 0.22 14.00
N LEU A 138 -3.94 0.04 13.56
CA LEU A 138 -3.44 0.64 12.33
C LEU A 138 -4.24 0.13 11.12
N GLU A 139 -4.78 1.05 10.32
CA GLU A 139 -5.54 0.77 9.09
C GLU A 139 -4.63 0.85 7.85
N GLY A 140 -3.65 1.77 7.84
CA GLY A 140 -2.74 2.00 6.72
C GLY A 140 -1.28 1.98 7.14
N LEU A 141 -0.47 1.16 6.48
CA LEU A 141 0.98 1.12 6.66
C LEU A 141 1.69 1.33 5.33
N VAL A 142 2.58 2.32 5.29
CA VAL A 142 3.54 2.54 4.21
C VAL A 142 4.93 2.52 4.82
N VAL A 143 5.82 1.67 4.29
CA VAL A 143 7.24 1.63 4.62
C VAL A 143 8.03 1.63 3.33
N MET A 144 8.69 2.74 3.04
CA MET A 144 9.43 2.94 1.80
C MET A 144 10.89 3.24 2.05
N ASN A 145 11.77 2.55 1.34
CA ASN A 145 13.21 2.80 1.37
C ASN A 145 13.81 2.67 2.79
N SER A 146 13.39 1.63 3.52
CA SER A 146 13.95 1.20 4.80
C SER A 146 14.78 -0.09 4.62
N PRO A 147 15.92 -0.04 3.90
CA PRO A 147 16.62 -1.24 3.46
C PRO A 147 17.24 -2.06 4.59
N LYS A 148 17.34 -1.50 5.81
CA LYS A 148 17.86 -2.19 6.99
C LYS A 148 16.79 -2.89 7.82
N LEU A 149 15.50 -2.72 7.52
CA LEU A 149 14.42 -3.34 8.25
C LEU A 149 14.55 -4.86 8.18
N THR A 150 14.76 -5.51 9.32
CA THR A 150 14.88 -6.97 9.44
C THR A 150 13.66 -7.59 10.08
N GLU A 151 12.97 -6.83 10.94
CA GLU A 151 11.83 -7.31 11.70
C GLU A 151 10.64 -6.35 11.56
N LEU A 152 9.49 -6.91 11.18
CA LEU A 152 8.21 -6.23 11.17
C LEU A 152 7.21 -7.05 11.99
N TYR A 153 6.84 -6.53 13.16
CA TYR A 153 5.82 -7.13 13.99
C TYR A 153 4.44 -6.56 13.64
N VAL A 154 3.57 -7.43 13.11
CA VAL A 154 2.16 -7.16 12.88
C VAL A 154 1.32 -8.03 13.83
N PRO A 155 0.51 -7.43 14.73
CA PRO A 155 -0.37 -8.16 15.62
C PRO A 155 -1.27 -9.16 14.89
N THR A 156 -1.56 -10.30 15.53
CA THR A 156 -2.45 -11.34 14.97
C THR A 156 -3.82 -10.78 14.64
N GLU A 157 -4.43 -10.07 15.60
CA GLU A 157 -5.62 -9.25 15.37
C GLU A 157 -5.15 -7.88 14.87
N ASN A 158 -5.49 -7.52 13.63
CA ASN A 158 -5.12 -6.25 13.04
C ASN A 158 -6.24 -5.71 12.14
N ASN A 159 -6.25 -4.40 11.95
CA ASN A 159 -7.22 -3.68 11.12
C ASN A 159 -6.64 -3.23 9.76
N LEU A 160 -5.50 -3.78 9.34
CA LEU A 160 -4.82 -3.30 8.14
C LEU A 160 -5.70 -3.50 6.90
N LYS A 161 -5.86 -2.39 6.16
CA LYS A 161 -6.58 -2.29 4.88
C LYS A 161 -5.64 -1.94 3.72
N TYR A 162 -4.57 -1.22 4.02
CA TYR A 162 -3.55 -0.81 3.05
C TYR A 162 -2.16 -1.12 3.60
N VAL A 163 -1.37 -1.87 2.84
CA VAL A 163 0.02 -2.17 3.18
C VAL A 163 0.90 -1.93 1.96
N ASP A 164 1.89 -1.07 2.10
CA ASP A 164 2.96 -0.89 1.12
C ASP A 164 4.32 -1.05 1.78
N LEU A 165 5.01 -2.14 1.45
CA LEU A 165 6.37 -2.41 1.87
C LEU A 165 7.25 -2.37 0.63
N TYR A 166 7.94 -1.25 0.45
CA TYR A 166 8.76 -1.01 -0.73
C TYR A 166 10.23 -0.85 -0.37
N LYS A 167 11.09 -1.65 -1.01
CA LYS A 167 12.56 -1.66 -0.78
C LYS A 167 12.97 -1.86 0.68
N CYS A 168 12.26 -2.75 1.40
CA CYS A 168 12.63 -3.26 2.71
C CYS A 168 13.56 -4.49 2.57
N ASN A 169 14.71 -4.29 1.90
CA ASN A 169 15.50 -5.39 1.32
C ASN A 169 16.02 -6.43 2.33
N LYS A 170 16.21 -6.07 3.60
CA LYS A 170 16.65 -7.01 4.64
C LYS A 170 15.52 -7.72 5.37
N LEU A 171 14.26 -7.42 5.07
CA LEU A 171 13.13 -8.11 5.67
C LEU A 171 13.07 -9.52 5.08
N LEU A 172 13.14 -10.54 5.94
CA LEU A 172 13.14 -11.95 5.54
C LEU A 172 11.80 -12.62 5.83
N ASP A 173 11.19 -12.28 6.95
CA ASP A 173 9.93 -12.87 7.37
C ASP A 173 8.73 -12.07 6.85
N PHE A 174 8.00 -12.69 5.91
CA PHE A 174 6.73 -12.19 5.38
C PHE A 174 5.54 -13.05 5.85
N SER A 175 5.72 -13.90 6.86
CA SER A 175 4.68 -14.83 7.35
C SER A 175 3.44 -14.10 7.88
N PHE A 176 3.56 -12.84 8.31
CA PHE A 176 2.44 -12.01 8.73
C PHE A 176 1.42 -11.79 7.60
N LEU A 177 1.83 -11.85 6.32
CA LEU A 177 0.92 -11.76 5.17
C LEU A 177 -0.20 -12.81 5.20
N ARG A 178 0.01 -13.94 5.90
CA ARG A 178 -0.99 -15.02 6.04
C ARG A 178 -2.22 -14.58 6.81
N ARG A 179 -2.08 -13.55 7.66
CA ARG A 179 -3.11 -13.04 8.56
C ARG A 179 -3.69 -11.70 8.10
N LEU A 180 -3.30 -11.22 6.91
CA LEU A 180 -3.79 -9.97 6.33
C LEU A 180 -5.08 -10.19 5.54
N ASP A 181 -6.08 -10.79 6.18
CA ASP A 181 -7.32 -11.16 5.50
C ASP A 181 -8.17 -9.94 5.12
N SER A 182 -7.96 -8.78 5.74
CA SER A 182 -8.76 -7.58 5.51
C SER A 182 -8.14 -6.57 4.52
N VAL A 183 -6.90 -6.82 4.08
CA VAL A 183 -6.13 -5.92 3.20
C VAL A 183 -6.72 -5.89 1.79
N LEU A 184 -6.93 -4.68 1.26
CA LEU A 184 -7.46 -4.42 -0.09
C LEU A 184 -6.36 -4.00 -1.06
N TYR A 185 -5.37 -3.24 -0.57
CA TYR A 185 -4.19 -2.83 -1.31
C TYR A 185 -2.94 -3.44 -0.65
N LEU A 186 -2.19 -4.22 -1.43
CA LEU A 186 -0.91 -4.78 -0.99
C LEU A 186 0.18 -4.42 -2.01
N SER A 187 1.24 -3.80 -1.53
CA SER A 187 2.48 -3.62 -2.27
C SER A 187 3.62 -4.28 -1.51
N VAL A 188 4.36 -5.13 -2.22
CA VAL A 188 5.60 -5.78 -1.73
C VAL A 188 6.71 -5.61 -2.76
N GLY A 189 6.61 -4.57 -3.59
CA GLY A 189 7.54 -4.26 -4.66
C GLY A 189 8.96 -3.95 -4.16
N GLY A 190 9.96 -4.20 -5.01
CA GLY A 190 11.35 -3.88 -4.72
C GLY A 190 12.02 -4.68 -3.60
N ASN A 191 11.33 -5.61 -2.93
CA ASN A 191 11.92 -6.45 -1.88
C ASN A 191 12.67 -7.65 -2.49
N SER A 192 14.00 -7.58 -2.54
CA SER A 192 14.84 -8.62 -3.17
C SER A 192 14.84 -9.98 -2.45
N ASN A 193 14.47 -10.01 -1.17
CA ASN A 193 14.44 -11.21 -0.34
C ASN A 193 13.09 -11.93 -0.33
N LEU A 194 12.01 -11.29 -0.79
CA LEU A 194 10.74 -11.98 -1.01
C LEU A 194 10.86 -12.90 -2.24
N LYS A 195 10.85 -14.21 -2.02
CA LYS A 195 11.10 -15.21 -3.08
C LYS A 195 9.85 -15.75 -3.76
N ASN A 196 8.74 -15.76 -3.05
CA ASN A 196 7.44 -16.20 -3.55
C ASN A 196 6.31 -15.47 -2.79
N LEU A 197 5.05 -15.81 -3.09
CA LEU A 197 3.86 -15.27 -2.42
C LEU A 197 3.15 -16.31 -1.54
N ASP A 198 3.83 -17.38 -1.12
CA ASP A 198 3.21 -18.50 -0.38
C ASP A 198 2.73 -18.09 1.02
N SER A 199 3.29 -17.00 1.55
CA SER A 199 2.85 -16.43 2.82
C SER A 199 1.50 -15.73 2.71
N LEU A 200 1.05 -15.31 1.52
CA LEU A 200 -0.28 -14.73 1.36
C LEU A 200 -1.35 -15.82 1.53
N ASN A 201 -2.53 -15.50 2.08
CA ASN A 201 -3.64 -16.45 2.16
C ASN A 201 -4.29 -16.68 0.77
N ASP A 202 -4.73 -17.91 0.46
CA ASP A 202 -5.49 -18.19 -0.77
C ASP A 202 -6.86 -17.48 -0.76
N SER A 203 -7.44 -17.25 0.42
CA SER A 203 -8.69 -16.51 0.62
C SER A 203 -8.49 -15.00 0.83
N SER A 204 -7.30 -14.47 0.53
CA SER A 204 -7.00 -13.05 0.76
C SER A 204 -7.97 -12.11 0.02
N ASN A 205 -8.29 -10.99 0.66
CA ASN A 205 -9.15 -9.94 0.11
C ASN A 205 -8.43 -8.92 -0.77
N VAL A 206 -7.14 -9.12 -1.06
CA VAL A 206 -6.34 -8.23 -1.90
C VAL A 206 -6.99 -8.05 -3.27
N VAL A 207 -7.25 -6.79 -3.61
CA VAL A 207 -7.83 -6.35 -4.88
C VAL A 207 -6.76 -5.72 -5.77
N ILE A 208 -5.87 -4.93 -5.17
CA ILE A 208 -4.77 -4.25 -5.84
C ILE A 208 -3.47 -4.83 -5.30
N LEU A 209 -2.67 -5.42 -6.18
CA LEU A 209 -1.38 -6.00 -5.86
C LEU A 209 -0.27 -5.31 -6.67
N ASN A 210 0.74 -4.79 -5.98
CA ASN A 210 1.91 -4.19 -6.60
C ASN A 210 3.17 -5.02 -6.30
N LEU A 211 3.73 -5.58 -7.37
CA LEU A 211 4.98 -6.35 -7.42
C LEU A 211 6.04 -5.63 -8.28
N SER A 212 5.94 -4.30 -8.44
CA SER A 212 6.94 -3.52 -9.19
C SER A 212 8.35 -3.74 -8.66
N GLU A 213 9.35 -3.74 -9.55
CA GLU A 213 10.75 -4.02 -9.21
C GLU A 213 10.99 -5.37 -8.48
N SER A 214 10.02 -6.29 -8.56
CA SER A 214 10.16 -7.64 -8.05
C SER A 214 10.59 -8.62 -9.14
N LYS A 215 11.24 -9.72 -8.73
CA LYS A 215 11.56 -10.86 -9.61
C LYS A 215 10.59 -12.03 -9.46
N LEU A 216 9.53 -11.86 -8.66
CA LEU A 216 8.59 -12.93 -8.28
C LEU A 216 7.90 -13.63 -9.47
N ILE A 217 7.56 -12.88 -10.53
CA ILE A 217 6.85 -13.44 -11.70
C ILE A 217 7.68 -14.49 -12.45
N LYS A 218 9.00 -14.51 -12.26
CA LYS A 218 9.87 -15.53 -12.87
C LYS A 218 9.66 -16.92 -12.28
N ASP A 219 9.08 -17.01 -11.08
CA ASP A 219 8.70 -18.27 -10.45
C ASP A 219 7.26 -18.65 -10.85
N SER A 220 7.08 -19.87 -11.36
CA SER A 220 5.78 -20.41 -11.73
C SER A 220 4.85 -20.57 -10.52
N SER A 221 5.40 -20.74 -9.31
CA SER A 221 4.63 -20.77 -8.07
C SER A 221 3.85 -19.47 -7.84
N THR A 222 4.44 -18.32 -8.22
CA THR A 222 3.81 -17.01 -8.12
C THR A 222 2.57 -16.92 -9.00
N VAL A 223 2.64 -17.38 -10.25
CA VAL A 223 1.48 -17.37 -11.16
C VAL A 223 0.35 -18.23 -10.61
N ASN A 224 0.68 -19.44 -10.12
CA ASN A 224 -0.29 -20.33 -9.48
C ASN A 224 -0.94 -19.67 -8.26
N LYS A 225 -0.16 -18.94 -7.46
CA LYS A 225 -0.67 -18.20 -6.31
C LYS A 225 -1.62 -17.08 -6.74
N LEU A 226 -1.26 -16.28 -7.74
CA LEU A 226 -2.09 -15.18 -8.25
C LEU A 226 -3.46 -15.67 -8.74
N LYS A 227 -3.53 -16.83 -9.41
CA LYS A 227 -4.79 -17.45 -9.87
C LYS A 227 -5.76 -17.81 -8.74
N LYS A 228 -5.24 -18.00 -7.53
CA LYS A 228 -6.05 -18.30 -6.34
C LYS A 228 -6.66 -17.04 -5.72
N LEU A 229 -6.07 -15.87 -5.93
CA LEU A 229 -6.56 -14.58 -5.41
C LEU A 229 -7.80 -14.12 -6.17
N LYS A 230 -8.98 -14.64 -5.79
CA LYS A 230 -10.24 -14.43 -6.52
C LYS A 230 -10.73 -12.98 -6.58
N LYS A 231 -10.24 -12.14 -5.66
CA LYS A 231 -10.59 -10.72 -5.57
C LYS A 231 -9.60 -9.81 -6.29
N LEU A 232 -8.50 -10.33 -6.82
CA LEU A 232 -7.50 -9.55 -7.52
C LEU A 232 -8.08 -8.94 -8.81
N LYS A 233 -8.00 -7.61 -8.93
CA LYS A 233 -8.51 -6.83 -10.07
C LYS A 233 -7.43 -6.02 -10.75
N TYR A 234 -6.37 -5.65 -10.04
CA TYR A 234 -5.30 -4.82 -10.57
C TYR A 234 -3.95 -5.35 -10.09
N LEU A 235 -3.05 -5.66 -11.02
CA LEU A 235 -1.71 -6.16 -10.78
C LEU A 235 -0.70 -5.27 -11.51
N THR A 236 0.24 -4.69 -10.76
CA THR A 236 1.44 -4.07 -11.32
C THR A 236 2.64 -4.98 -11.07
N THR A 237 3.48 -5.22 -12.06
CA THR A 237 4.66 -6.07 -11.93
C THR A 237 5.77 -5.73 -12.92
N ALA A 238 7.02 -6.01 -12.56
CA ALA A 238 8.13 -6.01 -13.50
C ALA A 238 8.19 -7.36 -14.24
N ALA A 239 7.66 -7.41 -15.46
CA ALA A 239 7.60 -8.61 -16.28
C ALA A 239 7.90 -8.27 -17.75
N THR A 240 8.53 -9.22 -18.46
CA THR A 240 8.73 -9.18 -19.90
C THR A 240 7.40 -9.26 -20.64
N GLN A 241 7.35 -8.90 -21.93
CA GLN A 241 6.12 -9.01 -22.72
C GLN A 241 5.56 -10.44 -22.78
N LYS A 242 6.44 -11.45 -22.82
CA LYS A 242 6.03 -12.86 -22.77
C LYS A 242 5.37 -13.22 -21.44
N GLU A 243 5.96 -12.81 -20.32
CA GLU A 243 5.40 -13.03 -18.99
C GLU A 243 4.08 -12.26 -18.79
N LEU A 244 3.99 -11.03 -19.31
CA LEU A 244 2.75 -10.24 -19.28
C LEU A 244 1.64 -10.90 -20.10
N ALA A 245 1.95 -11.45 -21.27
CA ALA A 245 0.99 -12.20 -22.08
C ALA A 245 0.47 -13.42 -21.31
N LEU A 246 1.36 -14.22 -20.71
CA LEU A 246 0.98 -15.35 -19.86
C LEU A 246 0.08 -14.89 -18.70
N LEU A 247 0.47 -13.86 -17.96
CA LEU A 247 -0.31 -13.35 -16.83
C LEU A 247 -1.72 -12.89 -17.25
N ARG A 248 -1.85 -12.21 -18.39
CA ARG A 248 -3.15 -11.75 -18.90
C ARG A 248 -4.05 -12.91 -19.30
N THR A 249 -3.49 -13.99 -19.83
CA THR A 249 -4.23 -15.23 -20.10
C THR A 249 -4.66 -15.92 -18.81
N GLU A 250 -3.77 -16.04 -17.83
CA GLU A 250 -4.04 -16.74 -16.57
C GLU A 250 -4.92 -15.94 -15.59
N LEU A 251 -5.00 -14.62 -15.77
CA LEU A 251 -5.74 -13.69 -14.91
C LEU A 251 -6.74 -12.84 -15.73
N PRO A 252 -7.74 -13.44 -16.40
CA PRO A 252 -8.61 -12.74 -17.37
C PRO A 252 -9.46 -11.61 -16.74
N ASN A 253 -9.70 -11.69 -15.42
CA ASN A 253 -10.49 -10.69 -14.68
C ASN A 253 -9.63 -9.60 -14.01
N CYS A 254 -8.32 -9.61 -14.24
CA CYS A 254 -7.35 -8.68 -13.66
C CYS A 254 -6.71 -7.80 -14.74
N PHE A 255 -6.60 -6.51 -14.50
CA PHE A 255 -5.73 -5.64 -15.29
C PHE A 255 -4.27 -5.90 -14.87
N VAL A 256 -3.43 -6.37 -15.80
CA VAL A 256 -2.00 -6.62 -15.58
C VAL A 256 -1.19 -5.55 -16.30
N ASN A 257 -0.50 -4.71 -15.54
CA ASN A 257 0.17 -3.49 -16.01
C ASN A 257 -0.75 -2.67 -16.92
N GLY A 258 -1.97 -2.42 -16.45
CA GLY A 258 -2.94 -1.61 -17.14
C GLY A 258 -3.59 -2.24 -18.40
N LYS A 259 -3.48 -3.56 -18.60
CA LYS A 259 -4.14 -4.22 -19.74
C LYS A 259 -4.71 -5.58 -19.35
N LYS A 260 -5.79 -5.97 -20.02
CA LYS A 260 -6.32 -7.35 -20.02
C LYS A 260 -5.81 -8.10 -21.25
N LEU A 261 -6.13 -9.39 -21.33
CA LEU A 261 -5.98 -10.13 -22.59
C LEU A 261 -6.80 -9.42 -23.67
N GLU A 262 -6.14 -9.02 -24.76
CA GLU A 262 -6.83 -8.58 -25.98
C GLU A 262 -7.38 -9.85 -26.63
N VAL A 263 -8.71 -9.97 -26.71
CA VAL A 263 -9.43 -11.06 -27.40
C VAL A 263 -9.79 -10.60 -28.80
#